data_AF-A0A8B9N348-F1
#
_entry.id   AF-A0A8B9N348-F1
#
_cell.length_a   1.000
_cell.length_b   1.000
_cell.length_c   1.000
_cell.angle_alpha   90.00
_cell.angle_beta   90.00
_cell.angle_gamma   90.00
#
_symmetry.space_group_name_H-M   'P 1'
#
loop_
_entity.id
_entity.type
_entity.pdbx_description
1 polymer ?
#
loop_
_entity_poly.entity_id
_entity_poly.type
_entity_poly.pdbx_seq_one_letter_code
_entity_poly.pdbx_strand_id
1 'polypeptide(L)'
;MGVSKLDVLYRKLLLTKLFIRGWGKPEDLKRIFEFRKIIGNREKCQTLVSKDYPVFIDKVEEQSDCKILEGHFISPLAHYVPGILPVESLVARFQFIIPRRWNSKHRPVCIHLAGTGDHHFWRRRTLMARPMIKEACMASLLLENPYYILLWKARYLVSTFSAEGRRLITLV
;
A
#
# COMPACT_ATOMS: atom_id res chain seq x y z
N MET A 1 -6.52 35.62 10.12
CA MET A 1 -6.32 34.64 11.21
C MET A 1 -4.84 34.30 11.29
N GLY A 2 -4.16 34.70 12.37
CA GLY A 2 -2.71 34.48 12.53
C GLY A 2 -2.40 33.02 12.82
N VAL A 3 -1.47 32.44 12.05
CA VAL A 3 -1.04 31.05 12.23
C VAL A 3 -0.32 30.92 13.58
N SER A 4 -0.77 30.01 14.45
CA SER A 4 -0.20 29.80 15.79
C SER A 4 1.26 29.34 15.71
N LYS A 5 2.17 30.00 16.45
CA LYS A 5 3.59 29.62 16.52
C LYS A 5 3.80 28.22 17.12
N LEU A 6 2.91 27.78 18.02
CA LEU A 6 2.91 26.43 18.57
C LEU A 6 2.51 25.39 17.51
N ASP A 7 1.53 25.70 16.67
CA ASP A 7 1.13 24.83 15.56
C ASP A 7 2.27 24.69 14.53
N VAL A 8 2.99 25.78 14.24
CA VAL A 8 4.16 25.74 13.35
C VAL A 8 5.29 24.87 13.92
N LEU A 9 5.55 24.96 15.22
CA LEU A 9 6.58 24.14 15.87
C LEU A 9 6.16 22.66 15.92
N TYR A 10 4.90 22.38 16.26
CA TYR A 10 4.34 21.03 16.29
C TYR A 10 4.39 20.36 14.91
N ARG A 11 4.01 21.06 13.84
CA ARG A 11 4.10 20.55 12.46
C ARG A 11 5.53 20.33 11.97
N LYS A 12 6.52 21.03 12.53
CA LYS A 12 7.94 20.79 12.25
C LYS A 12 8.48 19.53 12.94
N LEU A 13 7.90 19.17 14.10
CA LEU A 13 8.26 17.99 14.88
C LEU A 13 7.54 16.71 14.41
N LEU A 14 6.45 16.82 13.65
CA LEU A 14 5.78 15.66 13.05
C LEU A 14 6.70 14.97 12.03
N LEU A 15 7.07 13.73 12.34
CA LEU A 15 7.88 12.83 11.50
C LEU A 15 7.26 12.55 10.12
N THR A 16 5.96 12.77 9.95
CA THR A 16 5.25 12.50 8.68
C THR A 16 4.68 13.78 8.10
N LYS A 17 5.09 14.11 6.86
CA LYS A 17 4.57 15.25 6.09
C LYS A 17 3.29 14.93 5.32
N LEU A 18 2.54 13.91 5.74
CA LEU A 18 1.30 13.48 5.11
C LEU A 18 0.23 14.57 5.32
N PHE A 19 -0.47 14.94 4.24
CA PHE A 19 -1.57 15.93 4.22
C PHE A 19 -1.23 17.38 4.60
N ILE A 20 0.04 17.74 4.81
CA ILE A 20 0.44 19.13 5.14
C ILE A 20 0.06 20.11 4.02
N ARG A 21 0.03 19.65 2.76
CA ARG A 21 -0.34 20.45 1.58
C ARG A 21 -1.81 20.33 1.19
N GLY A 22 -2.67 19.84 2.10
CA GLY A 22 -4.09 19.62 1.85
C GLY A 22 -4.40 18.30 1.13
N TRP A 23 -5.64 18.15 0.68
CA TRP A 23 -6.20 16.93 0.08
C TRP A 23 -5.95 16.79 -1.43
N GLY A 24 -5.11 17.65 -2.00
CA GLY A 24 -4.88 17.73 -3.45
C GLY A 24 -5.79 18.72 -4.15
N LYS A 25 -5.83 18.65 -5.48
CA LYS A 25 -6.60 19.58 -6.33
C LYS A 25 -8.08 19.21 -6.31
N PRO A 26 -9.02 20.17 -6.18
CA PRO A 26 -10.45 19.89 -6.24
C PRO A 26 -10.90 19.18 -7.54
N GLU A 27 -10.21 19.44 -8.64
CA GLU A 27 -10.46 18.82 -9.95
C GLU A 27 -10.21 17.31 -9.91
N ASP A 28 -9.15 16.89 -9.22
CA ASP A 28 -8.81 15.48 -9.05
C ASP A 28 -9.86 14.75 -8.21
N LEU A 29 -10.39 15.42 -7.18
CA LEU A 29 -11.49 14.89 -6.37
C LEU A 29 -12.77 14.70 -7.20
N LYS A 30 -13.11 15.65 -8.08
CA LYS A 30 -14.25 15.52 -9.00
C LYS A 30 -14.08 14.32 -9.94
N ARG A 31 -12.88 14.12 -10.49
CA ARG A 31 -12.57 12.97 -11.35
C ARG A 31 -12.74 11.64 -10.61
N ILE A 32 -12.30 11.56 -9.36
CA ILE A 32 -12.51 10.39 -8.50
C ILE A 32 -14.00 10.13 -8.27
N PHE A 33 -14.80 11.18 -8.01
CA PHE A 33 -16.25 11.02 -7.84
C PHE A 33 -16.96 10.52 -9.10
N GLU A 34 -16.60 11.03 -10.28
CA GLU A 34 -17.15 10.52 -11.54
C GLU A 34 -16.76 9.06 -11.77
N PHE A 35 -15.50 8.70 -11.52
CA PHE A 35 -15.06 7.31 -11.63
C PHE A 35 -15.77 6.39 -10.63
N ARG A 36 -16.06 6.88 -9.42
CA ARG A 36 -16.83 6.13 -8.41
C ARG A 36 -18.23 5.76 -8.90
N LYS A 37 -18.87 6.57 -9.74
CA LYS A 37 -20.18 6.22 -10.35
C LYS A 37 -20.06 5.01 -11.27
N ILE A 38 -18.93 4.87 -11.96
CA ILE A 38 -18.62 3.71 -12.82
C ILE A 38 -18.37 2.47 -11.96
N ILE A 39 -17.52 2.57 -10.94
CA ILE A 39 -17.22 1.46 -10.01
C ILE A 39 -18.49 1.00 -9.27
N GLY A 40 -19.37 1.94 -8.90
CA GLY A 40 -20.62 1.64 -8.21
C GLY A 40 -21.60 0.82 -9.05
N ASN A 41 -21.46 0.79 -10.38
CA ASN A 41 -22.22 -0.08 -11.26
C ASN A 41 -21.54 -1.46 -11.35
N ARG A 42 -22.20 -2.48 -10.79
CA ARG A 42 -21.67 -3.84 -10.67
C ARG A 42 -21.30 -4.48 -12.01
N GLU A 43 -22.09 -4.27 -13.05
CA GLU A 43 -21.85 -4.87 -14.37
C GLU A 43 -20.64 -4.23 -15.05
N LYS A 44 -20.58 -2.89 -15.03
CA LYS A 44 -19.44 -2.16 -15.58
C LYS A 44 -18.16 -2.45 -14.80
N CYS A 45 -18.24 -2.52 -13.47
CA CYS A 45 -17.06 -2.76 -12.63
C CYS A 45 -16.37 -4.09 -12.94
N GLN A 46 -17.12 -5.13 -13.29
CA GLN A 46 -16.56 -6.45 -13.60
C GLN A 46 -15.69 -6.47 -14.86
N THR A 47 -15.92 -5.53 -15.79
CA THR A 47 -15.16 -5.44 -17.05
C THR A 47 -14.04 -4.41 -17.00
N LEU A 48 -13.91 -3.65 -15.90
CA LEU A 48 -12.85 -2.65 -15.74
C LEU A 48 -11.44 -3.26 -15.66
N VAL A 49 -11.31 -4.53 -15.31
CA VAL A 49 -10.01 -5.19 -15.27
C VAL A 49 -10.09 -6.40 -16.17
N SER A 50 -9.21 -6.46 -17.17
CA SER A 50 -9.09 -7.62 -18.05
C SER A 50 -8.81 -8.88 -17.21
N LYS A 51 -9.36 -10.02 -17.62
CA LYS A 51 -9.06 -11.30 -16.99
C LYS A 51 -7.58 -11.65 -17.10
N ASP A 52 -6.92 -11.17 -18.15
CA ASP A 52 -5.50 -11.38 -18.43
C ASP A 52 -4.64 -10.20 -17.95
N TYR A 53 -5.12 -9.45 -16.95
CA TYR A 53 -4.36 -8.32 -16.41
C TYR A 53 -3.00 -8.81 -15.86
N PRO A 54 -1.88 -8.17 -16.25
CA PRO A 54 -0.56 -8.66 -15.89
C PRO A 54 -0.34 -8.57 -14.37
N VAL A 55 -0.05 -9.72 -13.77
CA VAL A 55 0.37 -9.86 -12.38
C VAL A 55 1.69 -10.61 -12.38
N PHE A 56 2.70 -10.00 -11.79
CA PHE A 56 4.06 -10.54 -11.74
C PHE A 56 4.33 -11.11 -10.35
N ILE A 57 4.97 -12.27 -10.31
CA ILE A 57 5.49 -12.88 -9.08
C ILE A 57 6.99 -12.64 -9.06
N ASP A 58 7.45 -11.86 -8.09
CA ASP A 58 8.84 -11.45 -7.96
C ASP A 58 9.65 -12.46 -7.14
N LYS A 59 9.03 -13.01 -6.10
CA LYS A 59 9.67 -13.93 -5.16
C LYS A 59 8.70 -15.00 -4.71
N VAL A 60 9.24 -16.22 -4.57
CA VAL A 60 8.55 -17.34 -3.94
C VAL A 60 9.39 -17.82 -2.76
N GLU A 61 8.76 -17.94 -1.60
CA GLU A 61 9.38 -18.45 -0.39
C GLU A 61 8.55 -19.60 0.17
N GLU A 62 9.17 -20.76 0.31
CA GLU A 62 8.55 -21.94 0.91
C GLU A 62 8.93 -21.99 2.40
N GLN A 63 7.92 -22.00 3.28
CA GLN A 63 8.09 -22.22 4.72
C GLN A 63 7.46 -23.56 5.12
N SER A 64 7.70 -24.00 6.35
CA SER A 64 7.20 -25.29 6.84
C SER A 64 5.68 -25.39 6.81
N ASP A 65 4.98 -24.30 7.18
CA ASP A 65 3.52 -24.21 7.30
C ASP A 65 2.83 -23.54 6.11
N CYS A 66 3.55 -22.71 5.34
CA CYS A 66 2.96 -21.92 4.27
C CYS A 66 3.92 -21.65 3.11
N LYS A 67 3.35 -21.24 1.97
CA LYS A 67 4.06 -20.69 0.82
C LYS A 67 3.75 -19.21 0.73
N ILE A 68 4.76 -18.38 0.55
CA ILE A 68 4.63 -16.93 0.43
C ILE A 68 5.05 -16.52 -0.97
N LEU A 69 4.14 -15.87 -1.69
CA LEU A 69 4.40 -15.24 -2.97
C LEU A 69 4.47 -13.74 -2.77
N GLU A 70 5.56 -13.11 -3.20
CA GLU A 70 5.65 -11.66 -3.29
C GLU A 70 5.54 -11.28 -4.77
N GLY A 71 4.75 -10.26 -5.06
CA GLY A 71 4.50 -9.87 -6.43
C GLY A 71 3.98 -8.45 -6.54
N HIS A 72 3.78 -8.04 -7.79
CA HIS A 72 3.27 -6.73 -8.10
C HIS A 72 2.41 -6.71 -9.36
N PHE A 73 1.61 -5.67 -9.47
CA PHE A 73 0.85 -5.34 -10.68
C PHE A 73 0.75 -3.82 -10.80
N ILE A 74 0.50 -3.33 -12.01
CA ILE A 74 0.21 -1.91 -12.20
C ILE A 74 -1.20 -1.63 -11.67
N SER A 75 -1.39 -0.55 -10.92
CA SER A 75 -2.71 -0.20 -10.39
C SER A 75 -3.67 0.08 -11.55
N PRO A 76 -4.80 -0.64 -11.69
CA PRO A 76 -5.75 -0.39 -12.78
C PRO A 76 -6.29 1.05 -12.78
N LEU A 77 -6.35 1.68 -11.60
CA LEU A 77 -6.77 3.07 -11.47
C LEU A 77 -5.89 4.04 -12.26
N ALA A 78 -4.61 3.71 -12.47
CA ALA A 78 -3.69 4.52 -13.27
C ALA A 78 -4.15 4.66 -14.73
N HIS A 79 -4.84 3.64 -15.27
CA HIS A 79 -5.35 3.63 -16.64
C HIS A 79 -6.64 4.45 -16.79
N TYR A 80 -7.49 4.43 -15.76
CA TYR A 80 -8.80 5.09 -15.80
C TYR A 80 -8.76 6.55 -15.34
N VAL A 81 -7.93 6.87 -14.36
CA VAL A 81 -7.84 8.22 -13.80
C VAL A 81 -6.36 8.62 -13.67
N PRO A 82 -5.68 8.90 -14.79
CA PRO A 82 -4.25 9.16 -14.80
C PRO A 82 -3.88 10.41 -13.99
N GLY A 83 -2.74 10.36 -13.31
CA GLY A 83 -2.21 11.49 -12.52
C GLY A 83 -2.83 11.65 -11.13
N ILE A 84 -3.80 10.82 -10.74
CA ILE A 84 -4.36 10.82 -9.37
C ILE A 84 -3.44 10.10 -8.39
N LEU A 85 -2.91 8.96 -8.80
CA LEU A 85 -2.02 8.19 -7.96
C LEU A 85 -0.65 8.85 -7.90
N PRO A 86 -0.02 8.93 -6.72
CA PRO A 86 1.40 9.25 -6.65
C PRO A 86 2.19 8.15 -7.37
N VAL A 87 3.36 8.51 -7.91
CA VAL A 87 4.17 7.61 -8.74
C VAL A 87 4.55 6.32 -8.01
N GLU A 88 4.69 6.39 -6.69
CA GLU A 88 5.00 5.27 -5.81
C GLU A 88 3.82 4.30 -5.63
N SER A 89 2.58 4.74 -5.85
CA SER A 89 1.38 3.89 -5.80
C SER A 89 0.92 3.40 -7.18
N LEU A 90 1.64 3.75 -8.26
CA LEU A 90 1.35 3.21 -9.59
C LEU A 90 1.60 1.70 -9.65
N VAL A 91 2.61 1.22 -8.93
CA VAL A 91 2.92 -0.20 -8.80
C VAL A 91 2.36 -0.67 -7.45
N ALA A 92 1.33 -1.52 -7.52
CA ALA A 92 0.74 -2.15 -6.34
C ALA A 92 1.49 -3.44 -6.04
N ARG A 93 2.17 -3.49 -4.89
CA ARG A 93 2.84 -4.70 -4.40
C ARG A 93 1.96 -5.48 -3.43
N PHE A 94 2.10 -6.79 -3.44
CA PHE A 94 1.35 -7.66 -2.56
C PHE A 94 2.18 -8.83 -2.05
N GLN A 95 1.68 -9.44 -0.98
CA GLN A 95 2.11 -10.76 -0.53
C GLN A 95 0.92 -11.69 -0.46
N PHE A 96 1.03 -12.85 -1.10
CA PHE A 96 0.03 -13.88 -1.04
C PHE A 96 0.56 -15.07 -0.24
N ILE A 97 -0.04 -15.31 0.92
CA ILE A 97 0.39 -16.32 1.88
C ILE A 97 -0.62 -17.46 1.81
N ILE A 98 -0.15 -18.63 1.41
CA ILE A 98 -0.97 -19.77 1.01
C ILE A 98 -0.64 -20.96 1.93
N PRO A 99 -1.64 -21.69 2.46
CA PRO A 99 -1.36 -22.92 3.19
C PRO A 99 -0.83 -24.00 2.25
N ARG A 100 0.07 -24.87 2.72
CA ARG A 100 0.63 -25.95 1.88
C ARG A 100 -0.40 -27.00 1.48
N ARG A 101 -1.41 -27.20 2.33
CA ARG A 101 -2.52 -28.12 2.12
C ARG A 101 -3.80 -27.35 2.42
N TRP A 102 -4.86 -27.70 1.70
CA TRP A 102 -6.17 -27.09 1.87
C TRP A 102 -7.14 -28.09 2.49
N ASN A 103 -7.88 -27.67 3.50
CA ASN A 103 -8.90 -28.51 4.15
C ASN A 103 -10.21 -28.56 3.33
N SER A 104 -10.39 -27.65 2.37
CA SER A 104 -11.61 -27.52 1.57
C SER A 104 -11.28 -27.31 0.10
N LYS A 105 -12.19 -27.76 -0.78
CA LYS A 105 -12.12 -27.51 -2.22
C LYS A 105 -12.23 -26.03 -2.58
N HIS A 106 -12.85 -25.23 -1.72
CA HIS A 106 -13.14 -23.81 -2.00
C HIS A 106 -11.92 -22.89 -1.86
N ARG A 107 -10.83 -23.34 -1.21
CA ARG A 107 -9.57 -22.59 -1.05
C ARG A 107 -9.79 -21.13 -0.62
N PRO A 108 -10.37 -20.88 0.56
CA PRO A 108 -10.75 -19.55 1.00
C PRO A 108 -9.55 -18.59 1.10
N VAL A 109 -9.77 -17.34 0.68
CA VAL A 109 -8.77 -16.27 0.71
C VAL A 109 -9.36 -15.04 1.38
N CYS A 110 -8.62 -14.47 2.35
CA CYS A 110 -8.93 -13.19 2.96
C CYS A 110 -8.02 -12.08 2.37
N ILE A 111 -8.61 -10.97 1.95
CA ILE A 111 -7.88 -9.80 1.45
C ILE A 111 -7.70 -8.80 2.60
N HIS A 112 -6.45 -8.50 2.95
CA HIS A 112 -6.11 -7.58 4.02
C HIS A 112 -5.68 -6.23 3.47
N LEU A 113 -6.48 -5.22 3.76
CA LEU A 113 -6.12 -3.84 3.51
C LEU A 113 -5.28 -3.29 4.66
N ALA A 114 -4.31 -2.44 4.34
CA ALA A 114 -3.41 -1.89 5.34
C ALA A 114 -4.11 -0.77 6.15
N GLY A 115 -3.95 -0.81 7.47
CA GLY A 115 -4.39 0.26 8.36
C GLY A 115 -3.43 1.46 8.35
N THR A 116 -3.84 2.56 8.99
CA THR A 116 -2.95 3.69 9.27
C THR A 116 -1.76 3.26 10.12
N GLY A 117 -0.55 3.67 9.72
CA GLY A 117 0.70 3.31 10.41
C GLY A 117 1.21 1.90 10.11
N ASP A 118 0.61 1.18 9.16
CA ASP A 118 1.14 -0.09 8.66
C ASP A 118 2.03 0.14 7.44
N HIS A 119 3.34 0.03 7.67
CA HIS A 119 4.35 0.36 6.67
C HIS A 119 4.68 -0.77 5.71
N HIS A 120 4.39 -2.02 6.07
CA HIS A 120 4.87 -3.21 5.37
C HIS A 120 3.86 -4.36 5.54
N PHE A 121 4.32 -5.60 5.41
CA PHE A 121 3.49 -6.78 5.57
C PHE A 121 3.64 -7.45 6.94
N TRP A 122 4.73 -7.21 7.68
CA TRP A 122 5.11 -8.02 8.84
C TRP A 122 4.01 -8.11 9.91
N ARG A 123 3.37 -6.99 10.27
CA ARG A 123 2.31 -6.98 11.29
C ARG A 123 1.12 -7.84 10.87
N ARG A 124 0.57 -7.59 9.67
CA ARG A 124 -0.56 -8.38 9.13
C ARG A 124 -0.18 -9.83 8.87
N ARG A 125 1.02 -10.08 8.37
CA ARG A 125 1.57 -11.43 8.14
C ARG A 125 1.57 -12.22 9.45
N THR A 126 2.20 -11.68 10.49
CA THR A 126 2.42 -12.39 11.76
C THR A 126 1.14 -12.48 12.60
N LEU A 127 0.38 -11.39 12.71
CA LEU A 127 -0.75 -11.30 13.64
C LEU A 127 -2.08 -11.74 13.03
N MET A 128 -2.21 -11.80 11.70
CA MET A 128 -3.47 -12.15 11.04
C MET A 128 -3.30 -13.35 10.10
N ALA A 129 -2.39 -13.26 9.12
CA ALA A 129 -2.29 -14.29 8.09
C ALA A 129 -1.81 -15.64 8.64
N ARG A 130 -0.81 -15.66 9.53
CA ARG A 130 -0.31 -16.91 10.13
C ARG A 130 -1.37 -17.61 11.01
N PRO A 131 -2.08 -16.92 11.93
CA PRO A 131 -3.21 -17.52 12.65
C PRO A 131 -4.28 -18.08 11.71
N MET A 132 -4.68 -17.36 10.66
CA MET A 132 -5.70 -17.84 9.72
C MET A 132 -5.28 -19.10 8.94
N ILE A 133 -3.99 -19.24 8.63
CA ILE A 133 -3.46 -20.49 8.06
C ILE A 133 -3.56 -21.62 9.07
N LYS A 134 -3.13 -21.39 10.32
CA LYS A 134 -3.06 -22.42 11.36
C LYS A 134 -4.44 -22.89 11.82
N GLU A 135 -5.38 -21.97 12.02
CA GLU A 135 -6.68 -22.26 12.64
C GLU A 135 -7.76 -22.58 11.62
N ALA A 136 -7.75 -21.89 10.47
CA ALA A 136 -8.82 -21.97 9.49
C ALA A 136 -8.38 -22.54 8.12
N CYS A 137 -7.08 -22.79 7.92
CA CYS A 137 -6.54 -23.21 6.63
C CYS A 137 -6.94 -22.24 5.49
N MET A 138 -6.93 -20.94 5.79
CA MET A 138 -7.28 -19.86 4.88
C MET A 138 -6.03 -19.13 4.40
N ALA A 139 -5.96 -18.83 3.11
CA ALA A 139 -4.90 -17.99 2.57
C ALA A 139 -5.18 -16.50 2.84
N SER A 140 -4.12 -15.69 2.76
CA SER A 140 -4.19 -14.24 2.96
C SER A 140 -3.49 -13.49 1.85
N LEU A 141 -4.19 -12.57 1.21
CA LEU A 141 -3.61 -11.60 0.28
C LEU A 141 -3.41 -10.27 1.02
N LEU A 142 -2.17 -9.86 1.19
CA LEU A 142 -1.80 -8.62 1.85
C LEU A 142 -1.40 -7.60 0.78
N LEU A 143 -2.11 -6.47 0.68
CA LEU A 143 -1.72 -5.37 -0.21
C LEU A 143 -0.80 -4.39 0.52
N GLU A 144 0.28 -3.94 -0.11
CA GLU A 144 1.14 -2.90 0.45
C GLU A 144 0.35 -1.59 0.64
N ASN A 145 0.68 -0.83 1.68
CA ASN A 145 -0.01 0.44 1.92
C ASN A 145 0.47 1.50 0.90
N PRO A 146 -0.43 2.08 0.07
CA PRO A 146 -0.03 3.01 -0.99
C PRO A 146 0.72 4.26 -0.48
N TYR A 147 0.36 4.78 0.71
CA TYR A 147 0.90 6.03 1.22
C TYR A 147 2.17 5.87 2.07
N TYR A 148 2.42 4.69 2.59
CA TYR A 148 3.56 4.45 3.47
C TYR A 148 4.81 3.95 2.72
N ILE A 149 4.67 3.62 1.42
CA ILE A 149 5.79 3.47 0.47
C ILE A 149 6.56 4.79 0.32
N LEU A 150 5.86 5.93 0.37
CA LEU A 150 6.42 7.28 0.19
C LEU A 150 7.46 7.64 1.25
N LEU A 151 7.27 7.15 2.48
CA LEU A 151 8.14 7.50 3.61
C LEU A 151 9.52 6.87 3.49
N TRP A 152 9.66 5.76 2.77
CA TRP A 152 10.95 5.12 2.57
C TRP A 152 11.79 5.89 1.55
N LYS A 153 11.20 6.30 0.41
CA LYS A 153 11.92 7.15 -0.56
C LYS A 153 12.25 8.53 0.00
N ALA A 154 11.36 9.16 0.78
CA ALA A 154 11.68 10.43 1.44
C ALA A 154 12.86 10.29 2.43
N ARG A 155 12.92 9.17 3.15
CA ARG A 155 14.04 8.86 4.05
C ARG A 155 15.34 8.55 3.28
N TYR A 156 15.23 7.90 2.11
CA TYR A 156 16.36 7.72 1.20
C TYR A 156 16.83 9.03 0.57
N LEU A 157 15.93 9.91 0.13
CA LEU A 157 16.25 11.23 -0.42
C LEU A 157 16.91 12.14 0.62
N VAL A 158 16.51 12.04 1.89
CA VAL A 158 17.20 12.71 3.01
C VAL A 158 18.58 12.07 3.26
N SER A 159 18.74 10.76 3.09
CA SER A 159 20.05 10.10 3.22
C SER A 159 21.00 10.28 2.03
N THR A 160 20.49 10.59 0.83
CA THR A 160 21.30 10.91 -0.36
C THR A 160 21.58 12.39 -0.52
N PHE A 161 21.01 13.27 0.32
CA PHE A 161 21.44 14.66 0.49
C PHE A 161 22.47 14.78 1.63
N SER A 162 23.53 13.97 1.56
CA SER A 162 24.75 14.16 2.36
C SER A 162 25.95 13.52 1.65
N ALA A 163 26.15 13.84 0.37
CA ALA A 163 27.39 13.54 -0.35
C ALA A 163 28.27 14.78 -0.58
N GLU A 164 27.79 15.99 -0.30
CA GLU A 164 28.61 17.20 -0.28
C GLU A 164 28.64 17.80 1.11
N GLY A 165 29.82 17.70 1.71
CA GLY A 165 30.08 17.81 3.13
C GLY A 165 29.42 19.00 3.83
N ARG A 166 28.67 18.68 4.88
CA ARG A 166 28.66 19.46 6.12
C ARG A 166 28.12 18.58 7.25
N ARG A 167 28.97 18.35 8.25
CA ARG A 167 28.63 17.71 9.53
C ARG A 167 27.38 18.36 10.12
N LEU A 168 26.41 17.58 10.56
CA LEU A 168 25.57 17.97 11.69
C LEU A 168 25.08 16.75 12.47
N ILE A 169 25.06 16.95 13.77
CA ILE A 169 25.09 15.98 14.86
C ILE A 169 23.75 15.27 14.99
N THR A 170 23.81 13.94 15.16
CA THR A 170 22.69 13.08 15.54
C THR A 170 22.34 13.31 17.01
N LEU A 171 21.09 13.66 17.33
CA LEU A 171 20.52 13.48 18.66
C LEU A 171 19.08 12.95 18.52
N VAL A 172 18.96 11.68 18.93
CA VAL A 172 17.78 10.86 19.34
C VAL A 172 16.51 10.96 18.50
#